data_AF-A0A6M6BER2-F1
#
_entry.id   AF-A0A6M6BER2-F1
#
_cell.length_a   1.000
_cell.length_b   1.000
_cell.length_c   1.000
_cell.angle_alpha   90.00
_cell.angle_beta   90.00
_cell.angle_gamma   90.00
#
_symmetry.space_group_name_H-M   'P 1'
#
loop_
_entity.id
_entity.type
_entity.pdbx_description
1 polymer ?
#
loop_
_entity_poly.entity_id
_entity_poly.type
_entity_poly.pdbx_seq_one_letter_code
_entity_poly.pdbx_strand_id
1 'polypeptide(L)'
;MLATGLAKAQIRNGFQRHDGTTYLIRNGEARPMTRDTHLPNGRVVTRDGFVVQRDGQRTKLPEGAGCTLLGQFATIDTEADGRLALFTGSAGRSAPNVVEPAAISQLQRWFGKPSRGKAKGHYKKGGKHKGRGKED
;
A
#
# COMPACT_ATOMS: atom_id res chain seq x y z
N MET A 1 -22.43 -14.26 40.48
CA MET A 1 -21.69 -13.22 39.75
C MET A 1 -21.59 -13.64 38.29
N LEU A 2 -22.32 -12.98 37.38
CA LEU A 2 -22.23 -13.25 35.94
C LEU A 2 -21.16 -12.33 35.36
N ALA A 3 -19.94 -12.84 35.21
CA ALA A 3 -18.92 -12.16 34.43
C ALA A 3 -19.28 -12.30 32.96
N THR A 4 -19.94 -11.28 32.41
CA THR A 4 -20.12 -11.11 30.96
C THR A 4 -18.75 -10.88 30.34
N GLY A 5 -18.07 -11.98 29.99
CA GLY A 5 -16.84 -11.93 29.23
C GLY A 5 -17.13 -11.26 27.89
N LEU A 6 -16.56 -10.07 27.67
CA LEU A 6 -16.51 -9.44 26.36
C LEU A 6 -15.91 -10.44 25.38
N ALA A 7 -16.75 -11.08 24.57
CA ALA A 7 -16.32 -11.97 23.53
C ALA A 7 -15.35 -11.20 22.62
N LYS A 8 -14.06 -11.55 22.69
CA LYS A 8 -13.09 -11.15 21.68
C LYS A 8 -13.68 -11.60 20.34
N ALA A 9 -14.07 -10.65 19.49
CA ALA A 9 -14.64 -10.96 18.19
C ALA A 9 -13.59 -11.70 17.36
N GLN A 10 -13.73 -13.03 17.27
CA GLN A 10 -12.91 -13.87 16.43
C GLN A 10 -13.33 -13.65 14.98
N ILE A 11 -12.44 -13.04 14.21
CA ILE A 11 -12.66 -12.81 12.80
C ILE A 11 -11.93 -13.91 12.04
N ARG A 12 -12.67 -14.71 11.27
CA ARG A 12 -12.11 -15.82 10.48
C ARG A 12 -11.74 -15.45 9.05
N ASN A 13 -11.82 -14.16 8.72
CA ASN A 13 -11.53 -13.64 7.38
C ASN A 13 -10.64 -12.40 7.48
N GLY A 14 -9.57 -12.38 6.70
CA GLY A 14 -8.63 -11.27 6.72
C GLY A 14 -7.37 -11.59 5.97
N PHE A 15 -6.27 -11.03 6.43
CA PHE A 15 -4.96 -11.21 5.83
C PHE A 15 -3.96 -11.50 6.94
N GLN A 16 -2.92 -12.25 6.60
CA GLN A 16 -1.78 -12.53 7.46
C GLN A 16 -0.50 -12.36 6.65
N ARG A 17 0.55 -11.88 7.31
CA ARG A 17 1.91 -12.03 6.79
C ARG A 17 2.60 -13.19 7.49
N HIS A 18 3.09 -14.14 6.70
CA HIS A 18 3.83 -15.31 7.17
C HIS A 18 5.00 -15.61 6.22
N ASP A 19 6.20 -15.81 6.75
CA ASP A 19 7.44 -16.07 6.00
C ASP A 19 7.67 -15.09 4.85
N GLY A 20 7.43 -13.79 5.08
CA GLY A 20 7.58 -12.76 4.07
C GLY A 20 6.49 -12.75 2.98
N THR A 21 5.62 -13.75 2.95
CA THR A 21 4.49 -13.86 2.02
C THR A 21 3.19 -13.39 2.68
N THR A 22 2.34 -12.69 1.94
CA THR A 22 1.02 -12.31 2.42
C THR A 22 0.00 -13.37 2.03
N TYR A 23 -0.83 -13.78 2.97
CA TYR A 23 -1.90 -14.75 2.80
C TYR A 23 -3.26 -14.10 3.02
N LEU A 24 -4.23 -14.48 2.20
CA LEU A 24 -5.64 -14.22 2.41
C LEU A 24 -6.22 -15.34 3.26
N ILE A 25 -6.74 -14.99 4.43
CA ILE A 25 -7.46 -15.91 5.30
C ILE A 25 -8.95 -15.86 4.93
N ARG A 26 -9.52 -17.00 4.57
CA ARG A 26 -10.96 -17.17 4.38
C ARG A 26 -11.46 -18.36 5.17
N ASN A 27 -12.43 -18.12 6.04
CA ASN A 27 -12.95 -19.13 6.95
C ASN A 27 -11.86 -19.87 7.75
N GLY A 28 -10.81 -19.14 8.14
CA GLY A 28 -9.64 -19.67 8.85
C GLY A 28 -8.62 -20.43 7.99
N GLU A 29 -8.84 -20.57 6.68
CA GLU A 29 -7.85 -21.13 5.76
C GLU A 29 -6.98 -20.04 5.14
N ALA A 30 -5.65 -20.19 5.21
CA ALA A 30 -4.70 -19.31 4.54
C ALA A 30 -4.48 -19.73 3.08
N ARG A 31 -4.52 -18.76 2.17
CA ARG A 31 -4.16 -18.92 0.75
C ARG A 31 -3.17 -17.84 0.32
N PRO A 32 -2.08 -18.16 -0.39
CA PRO A 32 -1.13 -17.17 -0.85
C PRO A 32 -1.82 -16.07 -1.65
N MET A 33 -1.50 -14.82 -1.34
CA MET A 33 -2.09 -13.68 -2.03
C MET A 33 -1.32 -13.39 -3.32
N THR A 34 -1.96 -13.60 -4.47
CA THR A 34 -1.33 -13.43 -5.79
C THR A 34 -1.43 -12.01 -6.35
N ARG A 35 -2.38 -11.23 -5.83
CA ARG A 35 -2.69 -9.87 -6.27
C ARG A 35 -3.09 -8.99 -5.09
N ASP A 36 -2.92 -7.69 -5.27
CA ASP A 36 -3.39 -6.71 -4.31
C ASP A 36 -4.92 -6.76 -4.21
N THR A 37 -5.44 -6.53 -3.01
CA THR A 37 -6.88 -6.59 -2.73
C THR A 37 -7.39 -5.23 -2.29
N HIS A 38 -8.34 -4.69 -3.06
CA HIS A 38 -9.07 -3.49 -2.69
C HIS A 38 -10.15 -3.83 -1.66
N LEU A 39 -10.16 -3.06 -0.58
CA LEU A 39 -11.12 -3.19 0.50
C LEU A 39 -12.31 -2.25 0.26
N PRO A 40 -13.51 -2.57 0.78
CA PRO A 40 -14.71 -1.76 0.57
C PRO A 40 -14.61 -0.33 1.12
N ASN A 41 -13.69 -0.08 2.06
CA ASN A 41 -13.42 1.25 2.61
C ASN A 41 -12.39 2.06 1.80
N GLY A 42 -12.00 1.60 0.61
CA GLY A 42 -11.04 2.28 -0.26
C GLY A 42 -9.57 2.07 0.13
N ARG A 43 -9.29 1.23 1.13
CA ARG A 43 -7.92 0.80 1.46
C ARG A 43 -7.48 -0.34 0.54
N VAL A 44 -6.18 -0.60 0.47
CA VAL A 44 -5.63 -1.71 -0.32
C VAL A 44 -4.70 -2.54 0.55
N VAL A 45 -4.81 -3.85 0.50
CA VAL A 45 -3.81 -4.77 1.06
C VAL A 45 -2.96 -5.28 -0.10
N THR A 46 -1.65 -5.03 -0.05
CA THR A 46 -0.74 -5.44 -1.12
C THR A 46 -0.15 -6.82 -0.84
N ARG A 47 0.18 -7.56 -1.90
CA ARG A 47 0.83 -8.89 -1.81
C ARG A 47 2.17 -8.83 -1.08
N ASP A 48 2.83 -7.68 -1.14
CA ASP A 48 4.10 -7.41 -0.45
C ASP A 48 3.92 -7.15 1.06
N GLY A 49 2.67 -7.22 1.55
CA GLY A 49 2.32 -7.11 2.96
C GLY A 49 2.31 -5.67 3.45
N PHE A 50 1.68 -4.78 2.69
CA PHE A 50 1.37 -3.42 3.13
C PHE A 50 -0.14 -3.20 3.17
N VAL A 51 -0.59 -2.42 4.15
CA VAL A 51 -1.92 -1.83 4.17
C VAL A 51 -1.79 -0.38 3.71
N VAL A 52 -2.36 -0.09 2.55
CA VAL A 52 -2.42 1.26 1.96
C VAL A 52 -3.73 1.91 2.36
N GLN A 53 -3.64 3.06 2.98
CA GLN A 53 -4.77 3.90 3.35
C GLN A 53 -5.33 4.63 2.13
N ARG A 54 -6.55 5.18 2.28
CA ARG A 54 -7.22 5.92 1.21
C ARG A 54 -6.44 7.17 0.77
N ASP A 55 -5.70 7.79 1.69
CA ASP A 55 -4.82 8.93 1.43
C ASP A 55 -3.48 8.54 0.77
N GLY A 56 -3.25 7.24 0.53
CA GLY A 56 -2.01 6.70 -0.01
C GLY A 56 -0.95 6.38 1.04
N GLN A 57 -1.19 6.62 2.33
CA GLN A 57 -0.24 6.28 3.38
C GLN A 57 -0.10 4.76 3.49
N ARG A 58 1.14 4.25 3.46
CA ARG A 58 1.42 2.81 3.48
C ARG A 58 1.94 2.40 4.85
N THR A 59 1.37 1.36 5.42
CA THR A 59 1.84 0.75 6.66
C THR A 59 2.21 -0.70 6.40
N LYS A 60 3.44 -1.09 6.75
CA LYS A 60 3.89 -2.47 6.61
C LYS A 60 3.16 -3.36 7.61
N LEU A 61 2.67 -4.50 7.15
CA LEU A 61 2.18 -5.58 8.00
C LEU A 61 3.38 -6.33 8.58
N PRO A 62 3.58 -6.35 9.91
CA PRO A 62 4.66 -7.10 10.53
C PRO A 62 4.54 -8.61 10.27
N GLU A 63 5.67 -9.29 10.36
CA GLU A 63 5.72 -10.75 10.29
C GLU A 63 4.89 -11.38 11.41
N GLY A 64 4.11 -12.42 11.11
CA GLY A 64 3.18 -13.06 12.04
C GLY A 64 1.92 -12.25 12.40
N ALA A 65 1.82 -10.99 11.94
CA ALA A 65 0.64 -10.16 12.16
C ALA A 65 -0.37 -10.26 11.01
N GLY A 66 -1.59 -9.80 11.27
CA GLY A 66 -2.67 -9.79 10.30
C GLY A 66 -3.44 -8.48 10.25
N CYS A 67 -4.38 -8.41 9.30
CA CYS A 67 -5.38 -7.37 9.29
C CYS A 67 -6.74 -7.91 8.83
N THR A 68 -7.82 -7.28 9.28
CA THR A 68 -9.19 -7.65 8.89
C THR A 68 -9.49 -7.28 7.43
N LEU A 69 -10.67 -7.67 6.93
CA LEU A 69 -11.19 -7.20 5.63
C LEU A 69 -11.49 -5.69 5.56
N LEU A 70 -11.27 -4.96 6.66
CA LEU A 70 -11.32 -3.49 6.71
C LEU A 70 -9.92 -2.87 6.86
N GLY A 71 -8.86 -3.70 6.85
CA GLY A 71 -7.47 -3.26 7.02
C GLY A 71 -7.15 -2.82 8.44
N GLN A 72 -7.92 -3.27 9.44
CA GLN A 72 -7.59 -3.04 10.84
C GLN A 72 -6.57 -4.10 11.27
N PHE A 73 -5.46 -3.68 11.88
CA PHE A 73 -4.45 -4.60 12.38
C PHE A 73 -5.04 -5.54 13.43
N ALA A 74 -4.64 -6.80 13.35
CA ALA A 74 -5.08 -7.86 14.23
C ALA A 74 -3.92 -8.81 14.52
N THR A 75 -3.95 -9.42 15.69
CA THR A 75 -3.09 -10.57 16.00
C THR A 75 -3.69 -11.82 15.39
N ILE A 76 -2.84 -12.73 14.90
CA ILE A 76 -3.24 -14.06 14.44
C ILE A 76 -3.07 -15.05 15.58
N ASP A 77 -4.03 -15.95 15.74
CA ASP A 77 -3.89 -17.15 16.54
C ASP A 77 -4.27 -18.38 15.71
N THR A 78 -3.74 -19.53 16.08
CA THR A 78 -4.13 -20.82 15.50
C THR A 78 -5.05 -21.52 16.49
N GLU A 79 -6.30 -21.74 16.09
CA GLU A 79 -7.29 -22.49 16.86
C GLU A 79 -6.85 -23.96 17.01
N ALA A 80 -7.43 -24.66 17.99
CA ALA A 80 -7.11 -26.08 18.26
C ALA A 80 -7.41 -27.01 17.06
N ASP A 81 -8.27 -26.59 16.14
CA ASP A 81 -8.59 -27.31 14.89
C ASP A 81 -7.62 -26.99 13.74
N GLY A 82 -6.58 -26.19 13.99
CA GLY A 82 -5.59 -25.77 13.00
C GLY A 82 -6.04 -24.58 12.14
N ARG A 83 -7.23 -24.02 12.38
CA ARG A 83 -7.71 -22.83 11.64
C ARG A 83 -7.14 -21.55 12.22
N LEU A 84 -7.03 -20.53 11.37
CA LEU A 84 -6.54 -19.22 11.78
C LEU A 84 -7.68 -18.30 12.21
N ALA A 85 -7.48 -17.60 13.32
CA ALA A 85 -8.38 -16.57 13.83
C ALA A 85 -7.66 -15.24 14.00
N LEU A 86 -8.32 -14.16 13.60
CA LEU A 86 -7.86 -12.79 13.81
C LEU A 86 -8.55 -12.19 15.03
N PHE A 87 -7.77 -11.52 15.86
CA PHE A 87 -8.27 -10.85 17.07
C PHE A 87 -8.03 -9.36 17.01
N THR A 88 -9.12 -8.60 17.00
CA THR A 88 -9.12 -7.13 17.09
C THR A 88 -9.31 -6.72 18.54
N GLY A 89 -8.36 -7.05 19.40
CA GLY A 89 -8.43 -6.75 20.83
C GLY A 89 -7.04 -6.37 21.33
N SER A 90 -6.79 -5.07 21.41
CA SER A 90 -5.51 -4.46 21.80
C SER A 90 -4.39 -4.54 20.73
N ALA A 91 -4.62 -3.89 19.60
CA ALA A 91 -3.54 -3.33 18.79
C ALA A 91 -3.69 -1.80 18.77
N GLY A 92 -3.80 -1.20 19.96
CA GLY A 92 -3.55 0.21 20.20
C GLY A 92 -2.06 0.50 20.10
N ARG A 93 -1.46 0.18 18.96
CA ARG A 93 -0.13 0.65 18.60
C ARG A 93 -0.22 1.03 17.13
N SER A 94 -0.60 2.27 16.91
CA SER A 94 -0.19 3.02 15.72
C SER A 94 1.22 2.58 15.40
N ALA A 95 1.41 2.01 14.21
CA ALA A 95 2.75 1.72 13.71
C ALA A 95 3.60 2.97 13.96
N PRO A 96 4.86 2.82 14.40
CA PRO A 96 5.75 3.97 14.50
C PRO A 96 5.69 4.67 13.14
N ASN A 97 5.52 5.99 13.20
CA ASN A 97 5.53 6.89 12.06
C ASN A 97 6.94 6.81 11.45
N VAL A 98 7.27 5.69 10.81
CA VAL A 98 8.43 5.58 9.94
C VAL A 98 7.97 6.24 8.66
N VAL A 99 8.12 7.56 8.67
CA VAL A 99 8.27 8.35 7.48
C VAL A 99 9.44 7.70 6.74
N GLU A 100 9.15 6.80 5.81
CA GLU A 100 10.14 6.34 4.85
C GLU A 100 9.97 7.22 3.61
N PRO A 101 10.76 8.29 3.44
CA PRO A 101 10.83 9.00 2.17
C PRO A 101 11.69 8.17 1.20
N ALA A 102 11.24 6.98 0.81
CA ALA A 102 12.00 6.12 -0.10
C ALA A 102 11.13 5.24 -0.98
N ALA A 103 10.26 5.85 -1.79
CA ALA A 103 9.80 5.18 -3.02
C ALA A 103 9.65 6.15 -4.20
N ILE A 104 10.45 7.22 -4.23
CA ILE A 104 10.73 7.95 -5.48
C ILE A 104 11.94 7.31 -6.19
N SER A 105 11.93 5.99 -6.44
CA SER A 105 13.11 5.31 -7.01
C SER A 105 12.87 4.39 -8.20
N GLN A 106 11.67 4.39 -8.80
CA GLN A 106 11.49 3.75 -10.11
C GLN A 106 11.05 4.74 -11.21
N LEU A 107 10.20 5.72 -10.91
CA LEU A 107 9.76 6.69 -11.93
C LEU A 107 10.75 7.85 -12.14
N GLN A 108 11.53 8.23 -11.12
CA GLN A 108 12.59 9.26 -11.28
C GLN A 108 13.84 8.77 -12.00
N ARG A 109 13.98 7.45 -12.20
CA ARG A 109 15.08 6.87 -12.97
C ARG A 109 14.87 7.02 -14.49
N TRP A 110 13.63 7.30 -14.92
CA TRP A 110 13.27 7.52 -16.32
C TRP A 110 13.12 9.01 -16.68
N PHE A 111 12.81 9.88 -15.70
CA PHE A 111 12.42 11.28 -15.96
C PHE A 111 13.23 12.35 -15.21
N GLY A 112 14.56 12.21 -15.20
CA GLY A 112 15.37 13.41 -15.43
C GLY A 112 16.42 13.78 -14.40
N LYS A 113 17.64 13.93 -14.93
CA LYS A 113 18.61 15.06 -14.83
C LYS A 113 19.98 14.56 -15.33
N PRO A 114 20.99 15.40 -15.69
CA PRO A 114 21.15 16.83 -15.38
C PRO A 114 21.72 17.72 -16.52
N SER A 115 21.65 19.05 -16.36
CA SER A 115 22.72 20.04 -16.65
C SER A 115 22.08 21.44 -16.60
N ARG A 116 22.22 22.27 -15.55
CA ARG A 116 23.37 23.10 -15.17
C ARG A 116 23.99 23.90 -16.34
N GLY A 117 23.37 25.02 -16.68
CA GLY A 117 23.97 26.05 -17.54
C GLY A 117 23.31 27.41 -17.36
N LYS A 118 23.93 28.28 -16.56
CA LYS A 118 23.74 29.74 -16.63
C LYS A 118 24.14 30.22 -18.03
N ALA A 119 23.32 31.04 -18.71
CA ALA A 119 23.82 32.11 -19.57
C ALA A 119 22.70 33.09 -19.96
N LYS A 120 22.94 34.38 -19.66
CA LYS A 120 22.28 35.55 -20.20
C LYS A 120 22.50 35.61 -21.73
N GLY A 121 21.50 36.08 -22.47
CA GLY A 121 21.67 36.44 -23.88
C GLY A 121 20.45 37.11 -24.48
N HIS A 122 20.43 38.44 -24.45
CA HIS A 122 19.61 39.27 -25.34
C HIS A 122 20.13 39.15 -26.78
N TYR A 123 19.25 39.10 -27.79
CA TYR A 123 19.23 39.94 -29.02
C TYR A 123 18.20 39.34 -30.02
N LYS A 124 17.17 40.11 -30.42
CA LYS A 124 16.98 40.91 -31.66
C LYS A 124 16.44 40.16 -32.89
N LYS A 125 15.32 40.72 -33.37
CA LYS A 125 14.95 41.06 -34.77
C LYS A 125 14.99 39.97 -35.86
N GLY A 126 13.82 39.78 -36.48
CA GLY A 126 13.61 40.25 -37.86
C GLY A 126 13.29 39.20 -38.94
N GLY A 127 12.32 39.55 -39.81
CA GLY A 127 12.02 38.93 -41.11
C GLY A 127 11.01 37.78 -41.03
N LYS A 128 9.73 37.88 -41.40
CA LYS A 128 9.08 38.34 -42.64
C LYS A 128 9.72 37.74 -43.88
N HIS A 129 9.19 36.62 -44.40
CA HIS A 129 9.08 36.38 -45.84
C HIS A 129 7.86 35.52 -46.16
N LYS A 130 6.98 36.11 -46.98
CA LYS A 130 5.93 35.46 -47.76
C LYS A 130 6.59 34.56 -48.80
N GLY A 131 5.96 33.43 -49.10
CA GLY A 131 6.23 32.62 -50.27
C GLY A 131 4.99 31.82 -50.66
N ARG A 132 4.06 32.48 -51.39
CA ARG A 132 3.07 31.80 -52.23
C ARG A 132 3.84 31.15 -53.39
N GLY A 133 3.65 29.85 -53.58
CA GLY A 133 4.00 29.14 -54.81
C GLY A 133 2.77 28.39 -55.29
N LYS A 134 2.31 28.72 -56.47
CA LYS A 134 1.19 28.19 -57.24
C LYS A 134 1.78 27.74 -58.58
N GLU A 135 1.11 26.77 -59.23
CA GLU A 135 1.40 26.18 -60.57
C GLU A 135 2.56 25.18 -60.57
N ASP A 136 2.47 24.02 -61.23
CA ASP A 136 1.59 23.57 -62.34
C ASP A 136 0.73 22.33 -62.01
#